data_AF-A0A7Z6XCQ8-F1
#
_entry.id   AF-A0A7Z6XCQ8-F1
#
_cell.length_a   1.000
_cell.length_b   1.000
_cell.length_c   1.000
_cell.angle_alpha   90.00
_cell.angle_beta   90.00
_cell.angle_gamma   90.00
#
_symmetry.space_group_name_H-M   'P 1'
#
loop_
_entity.id
_entity.type
_entity.pdbx_description
1 polymer ?
#
loop_
_entity_poly.entity_id
_entity_poly.type
_entity_poly.pdbx_seq_one_letter_code
_entity_poly.pdbx_strand_id
1 'polypeptide(L)'
;MENMVPRGNWLDDDIFRTFVREVAPVRFGSWSLTDVQRATSALGWELREPREVAGRVWHRFAPRKGPSAGYGTLIADASEPDQVRKLNVRVVDLPPEDLATAVDLVRAAWWVMEEELGPPALWGGDAGPWMMWRLPDAGILVHSHDKGEVSFELLPAAADGDAAGSGCSRGRWRAAEPADLPPAPSSGSPNPHGTGWEQLERRLSETLRSLDYDTPFFPGRFILHLGSARDPRHFVQCWSQDLSLVVEATGHLHRPDSADPARMAEYGWEFSRSIWQRRFPKARDKPAHAATAARMLVEELRQLDVDLADLSYDGTMIGRGRGFHLDLPDLGIPHGHRPVI
;
A
#
# COMPACT_ATOMS: atom_id res chain seq x y z
N MET A 1 -5.57 -27.65 26.63
CA MET A 1 -6.75 -27.22 25.87
C MET A 1 -6.27 -26.12 24.96
N GLU A 2 -6.04 -26.42 23.68
CA GLU A 2 -5.54 -25.46 22.69
C GLU A 2 -6.59 -24.37 22.48
N ASN A 3 -6.19 -23.11 22.67
CA ASN A 3 -7.05 -21.95 22.43
C ASN A 3 -7.24 -21.79 20.91
N MET A 4 -8.17 -22.54 20.33
CA MET A 4 -8.64 -22.29 18.97
C MET A 4 -9.38 -20.95 18.97
N VAL A 5 -8.76 -19.93 18.39
CA VAL A 5 -9.41 -18.65 18.11
C VAL A 5 -10.48 -18.89 17.04
N PRO A 6 -11.75 -18.58 17.29
CA PRO A 6 -12.82 -18.82 16.32
C PRO A 6 -12.66 -17.86 15.14
N ARG A 7 -12.62 -18.41 13.92
CA ARG A 7 -12.50 -17.66 12.66
C ARG A 7 -13.58 -16.57 12.56
N GLY A 8 -13.19 -15.35 12.19
CA GLY A 8 -14.05 -14.16 12.24
C GLY A 8 -15.29 -14.23 11.32
N ASN A 9 -16.48 -14.12 11.91
CA ASN A 9 -17.79 -13.89 11.24
C ASN A 9 -18.01 -12.43 10.80
N TRP A 10 -16.98 -11.64 10.55
CA TRP A 10 -17.14 -10.26 10.02
C TRP A 10 -17.48 -10.24 8.51
N LEU A 11 -17.59 -11.43 7.91
CA LEU A 11 -17.82 -11.69 6.49
C LEU A 11 -19.24 -11.36 5.96
N ASP A 12 -20.11 -10.81 6.80
CA ASP A 12 -21.32 -10.17 6.29
C ASP A 12 -20.99 -8.69 6.05
N ASP A 13 -20.93 -8.31 4.78
CA ASP A 13 -20.67 -6.92 4.36
C ASP A 13 -21.59 -5.94 5.09
N ASP A 14 -22.83 -6.32 5.44
CA ASP A 14 -23.76 -5.47 6.19
C ASP A 14 -23.35 -5.28 7.65
N ILE A 15 -22.75 -6.30 8.28
CA ILE A 15 -22.23 -6.22 9.65
C ILE A 15 -20.99 -5.31 9.67
N PHE A 16 -20.03 -5.53 8.77
CA PHE A 16 -18.84 -4.66 8.70
C PHE A 16 -19.23 -3.23 8.34
N ARG A 17 -20.15 -3.02 7.38
CA ARG A 17 -20.69 -1.71 7.03
C ARG A 17 -21.36 -1.03 8.21
N THR A 18 -22.14 -1.76 9.00
CA THR A 18 -22.76 -1.22 10.22
C THR A 18 -21.70 -0.77 11.22
N PHE A 19 -20.68 -1.59 11.46
CA PHE A 19 -19.56 -1.20 12.33
C PHE A 19 -18.83 0.04 11.82
N VAL A 20 -18.52 0.12 10.52
CA VAL A 20 -17.86 1.29 9.92
C VAL A 20 -18.71 2.55 10.15
N ARG A 21 -20.04 2.47 9.96
CA ARG A 21 -20.96 3.59 10.23
C ARG A 21 -21.03 3.98 11.70
N GLU A 22 -20.93 3.02 12.61
CA GLU A 22 -20.92 3.28 14.05
C GLU A 22 -19.60 3.91 14.51
N VAL A 23 -18.49 3.54 13.85
CA VAL A 23 -17.15 4.01 14.19
C VAL A 23 -16.76 5.30 13.48
N ALA A 24 -17.22 5.57 12.26
CA ALA A 24 -16.92 6.80 11.53
C ALA A 24 -17.19 8.12 12.33
N PRO A 25 -18.28 8.25 13.10
CA PRO A 25 -18.53 9.47 13.88
C PRO A 25 -17.71 9.55 15.18
N VAL A 26 -16.95 8.51 15.53
CA VAL A 26 -16.12 8.47 16.75
C VAL A 26 -14.98 9.49 16.64
N ARG A 27 -14.95 10.44 17.58
CA ARG A 27 -13.90 11.46 17.67
C ARG A 27 -12.77 11.01 18.58
N PHE A 28 -11.78 10.32 18.03
CA PHE A 28 -10.72 9.70 18.82
C PHE A 28 -9.69 10.71 19.39
N GLY A 29 -9.51 11.87 18.76
CA GLY A 29 -8.46 12.86 19.09
C GLY A 29 -8.45 13.46 20.49
N SER A 30 -9.35 13.06 21.38
CA SER A 30 -9.44 13.56 22.76
C SER A 30 -10.00 12.54 23.75
N TRP A 31 -9.94 11.23 23.45
CA TRP A 31 -10.60 10.22 24.27
C TRP A 31 -9.80 9.85 25.52
N SER A 32 -10.38 10.14 26.68
CA SER A 32 -9.99 9.47 27.93
C SER A 32 -10.46 8.00 27.91
N LEU A 33 -9.85 7.13 28.71
CA LEU A 33 -10.30 5.76 28.89
C LEU A 33 -11.80 5.69 29.25
N THR A 34 -12.29 6.67 30.01
CA THR A 34 -13.71 6.82 30.37
C THR A 34 -14.59 7.16 29.17
N ASP A 35 -14.13 8.03 28.27
CA ASP A 35 -14.87 8.36 27.05
C ASP A 35 -14.96 7.15 26.13
N VAL A 36 -13.88 6.37 26.02
CA VAL A 36 -13.89 5.11 25.27
C VAL A 36 -14.88 4.13 25.88
N GLN A 37 -14.79 3.88 27.19
CA GLN A 37 -15.73 3.01 27.90
C GLN A 37 -17.18 3.42 27.65
N ARG A 38 -17.47 4.73 27.69
CA ARG A 38 -18.83 5.25 27.43
C ARG A 38 -19.25 4.96 25.99
N ALA A 39 -18.42 5.30 25.00
CA ALA A 39 -18.75 5.14 23.59
C ALA A 39 -18.86 3.66 23.18
N THR A 40 -17.98 2.79 23.69
CA THR A 40 -17.94 1.37 23.35
C THR A 40 -18.88 0.52 24.19
N SER A 41 -19.42 1.05 25.31
CA SER A 41 -20.43 0.36 26.11
C SER A 41 -21.71 0.08 25.30
N ALA A 42 -22.09 1.00 24.41
CA ALA A 42 -23.22 0.85 23.50
C ALA A 42 -23.00 -0.29 22.49
N LEU A 43 -21.73 -0.56 22.14
CA LEU A 43 -21.31 -1.67 21.28
C LEU A 43 -21.19 -3.00 22.06
N GLY A 44 -21.42 -2.98 23.38
CA GLY A 44 -21.32 -4.16 24.25
C GLY A 44 -19.89 -4.63 24.50
N TRP A 45 -18.90 -3.74 24.43
CA TRP A 45 -17.50 -4.07 24.68
C TRP A 45 -17.18 -3.96 26.16
N GLU A 46 -16.62 -5.02 26.74
CA GLU A 46 -16.17 -5.05 28.13
C GLU A 46 -14.63 -5.05 28.19
N LEU A 47 -14.05 -4.00 28.79
CA LEU A 47 -12.60 -3.91 28.99
C LEU A 47 -12.15 -4.87 30.10
N ARG A 48 -11.07 -5.57 29.83
CA ARG A 48 -10.34 -6.42 30.77
C ARG A 48 -9.27 -5.61 31.51
N GLU A 49 -8.69 -6.23 32.52
CA GLU A 49 -7.59 -5.65 33.29
C GLU A 49 -6.43 -5.21 32.38
N PRO A 50 -5.85 -4.03 32.63
CA PRO A 50 -4.73 -3.52 31.85
C PRO A 50 -3.49 -4.38 32.00
N ARG A 51 -2.70 -4.46 30.93
CA ARG A 51 -1.36 -5.04 30.95
C ARG A 51 -0.36 -4.04 30.41
N GLU A 52 0.74 -3.83 31.14
CA GLU A 52 1.85 -3.03 30.64
C GLU A 52 2.75 -3.87 29.71
N VAL A 53 3.05 -3.36 28.53
CA VAL A 53 3.90 -3.99 27.51
C VAL A 53 4.75 -2.91 26.86
N ALA A 54 6.08 -2.99 27.02
CA ALA A 54 7.05 -2.10 26.38
C ALA A 54 6.73 -0.59 26.57
N GLY A 55 6.42 -0.16 27.79
CA GLY A 55 6.09 1.23 28.12
C GLY A 55 4.71 1.69 27.65
N ARG A 56 3.83 0.75 27.28
CA ARG A 56 2.44 1.03 26.88
C ARG A 56 1.47 0.25 27.76
N VAL A 57 0.32 0.83 28.04
CA VAL A 57 -0.77 0.18 28.78
C VAL A 57 -1.80 -0.35 27.79
N TRP A 58 -2.06 -1.65 27.84
CA TRP A 58 -2.96 -2.35 26.93
C TRP A 58 -4.22 -2.78 27.68
N HIS A 59 -5.38 -2.28 27.27
CA HIS A 59 -6.67 -2.81 27.72
C HIS A 59 -7.28 -3.68 26.63
N ARG A 60 -7.38 -4.98 26.88
CA ARG A 60 -8.06 -5.90 25.97
C ARG A 60 -9.56 -5.82 26.18
N PHE A 61 -10.34 -6.02 25.14
CA PHE A 61 -11.78 -6.25 25.27
C PHE A 61 -12.24 -7.40 24.39
N ALA A 62 -13.44 -7.89 24.69
CA ALA A 62 -14.17 -8.82 23.84
C ALA A 62 -15.58 -8.25 23.57
N PRO A 63 -16.07 -8.24 22.32
CA PRO A 63 -17.43 -7.83 22.02
C PRO A 63 -18.44 -8.88 22.51
N ARG A 64 -19.52 -8.45 23.18
CA ARG A 64 -20.65 -9.36 23.55
C ARG A 64 -21.46 -9.86 22.36
N LYS A 65 -21.48 -9.11 21.24
CA LYS A 65 -22.15 -9.47 19.99
C LYS A 65 -21.14 -9.38 18.84
N GLY A 66 -21.04 -10.44 18.04
CA GLY A 66 -20.03 -10.59 16.98
C GLY A 66 -19.15 -11.83 17.19
N PRO A 67 -18.28 -12.18 16.23
CA PRO A 67 -17.43 -13.36 16.37
C PRO A 67 -16.50 -13.28 17.57
N SER A 68 -16.27 -14.43 18.18
CA SER A 68 -15.39 -14.67 19.32
C SER A 68 -13.89 -14.44 19.05
N ALA A 69 -13.52 -14.02 17.83
CA ALA A 69 -12.19 -13.56 17.45
C ALA A 69 -11.90 -12.08 17.77
N GLY A 70 -12.89 -11.29 18.16
CA GLY A 70 -12.73 -9.85 18.41
C GLY A 70 -11.98 -9.52 19.70
N TYR A 71 -10.71 -9.91 19.84
CA TYR A 71 -9.82 -9.29 20.83
C TYR A 71 -9.37 -7.95 20.28
N GLY A 72 -10.03 -6.87 20.70
CA GLY A 72 -9.50 -5.54 20.47
C GLY A 72 -8.59 -5.10 21.60
N THR A 73 -7.67 -4.19 21.30
CA THR A 73 -6.73 -3.63 22.27
C THR A 73 -6.79 -2.12 22.21
N LEU A 74 -7.13 -1.49 23.33
CA LEU A 74 -6.85 -0.07 23.55
C LEU A 74 -5.40 0.05 24.03
N ILE A 75 -4.68 0.98 23.44
CA ILE A 75 -3.28 1.25 23.75
C ILE A 75 -3.17 2.69 24.22
N ALA A 76 -2.65 2.87 25.43
CA ALA A 76 -2.26 4.15 26.00
C ALA A 76 -0.74 4.15 26.28
N ASP A 77 -0.16 5.33 26.45
CA ASP A 77 1.21 5.44 26.96
C ASP A 77 1.22 5.11 28.46
N ALA A 78 2.28 4.48 28.98
CA ALA A 78 2.40 4.24 30.41
C ALA A 78 2.52 5.54 31.23
N SER A 79 3.02 6.63 30.65
CA SER A 79 3.06 7.94 31.32
C SER A 79 1.69 8.62 31.39
N GLU A 80 0.78 8.26 30.49
CA GLU A 80 -0.57 8.85 30.37
C GLU A 80 -1.62 7.74 30.14
N PRO A 81 -1.81 6.83 31.11
CA PRO A 81 -2.61 5.61 30.92
C PRO A 81 -4.09 5.89 30.67
N ASP A 82 -4.58 7.05 31.10
CA ASP A 82 -5.95 7.49 30.87
C ASP A 82 -6.17 8.07 29.47
N GLN A 83 -5.11 8.36 28.71
CA GLN A 83 -5.22 8.92 27.37
C GLN A 83 -5.03 7.83 26.30
N VAL A 84 -6.11 7.48 25.61
CA VAL A 84 -6.06 6.41 24.62
C VAL A 84 -5.39 6.94 23.34
N ARG A 85 -4.32 6.26 22.91
CA ARG A 85 -3.52 6.61 21.74
C ARG A 85 -3.87 5.79 20.52
N LYS A 86 -4.46 4.60 20.70
CA LYS A 86 -4.87 3.72 19.61
C LYS A 86 -5.91 2.71 20.08
N LEU A 87 -6.90 2.44 19.24
CA LEU A 87 -7.82 1.31 19.36
C LEU A 87 -7.57 0.38 18.19
N ASN A 88 -7.10 -0.84 18.44
CA ASN A 88 -6.94 -1.89 17.44
C ASN A 88 -8.07 -2.92 17.60
N VAL A 89 -8.71 -3.29 16.51
CA VAL A 89 -9.71 -4.35 16.42
C VAL A 89 -9.20 -5.36 15.39
N ARG A 90 -8.96 -6.59 15.83
CA ARG A 90 -8.69 -7.69 14.90
C ARG A 90 -10.00 -8.07 14.23
N VAL A 91 -10.10 -7.77 12.94
CA VAL A 91 -11.30 -8.06 12.13
C VAL A 91 -11.22 -9.47 11.56
N VAL A 92 -9.99 -9.92 11.29
CA VAL A 92 -9.70 -11.24 10.72
C VAL A 92 -8.48 -11.83 11.42
N ASP A 93 -8.61 -13.06 11.87
CA ASP A 93 -7.52 -13.90 12.37
C ASP A 93 -7.50 -15.17 11.50
N LEU A 94 -6.80 -15.08 10.36
CA LEU A 94 -6.59 -16.23 9.47
C LEU A 94 -5.24 -16.88 9.79
N PRO A 95 -5.12 -18.20 9.59
CA PRO A 95 -3.82 -18.83 9.61
C PRO A 95 -2.93 -18.25 8.48
N PRO A 96 -1.60 -18.12 8.70
CA PRO A 96 -0.68 -17.47 7.76
C PRO A 96 -0.69 -18.04 6.33
N GLU A 97 -1.06 -19.30 6.18
CA GLU A 97 -1.11 -20.01 4.90
C GLU A 97 -2.28 -19.62 3.98
N ASP A 98 -3.33 -18.91 4.45
CA ASP A 98 -4.51 -18.59 3.62
C ASP A 98 -4.51 -17.15 3.06
N LEU A 99 -3.47 -16.86 2.29
CA LEU A 99 -3.21 -15.55 1.70
C LEU A 99 -4.26 -15.11 0.68
N ALA A 100 -4.90 -16.06 -0.02
CA ALA A 100 -5.97 -15.77 -0.97
C ALA A 100 -7.21 -15.25 -0.24
N THR A 101 -7.64 -15.93 0.83
CA THR A 101 -8.75 -15.44 1.65
C THR A 101 -8.42 -14.12 2.33
N ALA A 102 -7.17 -13.91 2.78
CA ALA A 102 -6.74 -12.62 3.31
C ALA A 102 -6.84 -11.49 2.27
N VAL A 103 -6.42 -11.73 1.02
CA VAL A 103 -6.56 -10.77 -0.08
C VAL A 103 -8.03 -10.41 -0.33
N ASP A 104 -8.91 -11.40 -0.44
CA ASP A 104 -10.34 -11.16 -0.71
C ASP A 104 -11.01 -10.40 0.45
N LEU A 105 -10.61 -10.68 1.68
CA LEU A 105 -11.08 -9.96 2.88
C LEU A 105 -10.62 -8.51 2.93
N VAL A 106 -9.35 -8.25 2.65
CA VAL A 106 -8.82 -6.87 2.60
C VAL A 106 -9.51 -6.07 1.50
N ARG A 107 -9.78 -6.70 0.35
CA ARG A 107 -10.54 -6.09 -0.75
C ARG A 107 -11.99 -5.78 -0.35
N ALA A 108 -12.68 -6.71 0.30
CA ALA A 108 -14.04 -6.50 0.79
C ALA A 108 -14.08 -5.37 1.84
N ALA A 109 -13.13 -5.36 2.78
CA ALA A 109 -13.01 -4.30 3.77
C ALA A 109 -12.75 -2.94 3.11
N TRP A 110 -11.86 -2.87 2.12
CA TRP A 110 -11.68 -1.65 1.34
C TRP A 110 -13.00 -1.23 0.69
N TRP A 111 -13.72 -2.14 0.01
CA TRP A 111 -14.96 -1.77 -0.68
C TRP A 111 -16.00 -1.12 0.23
N VAL A 112 -16.24 -1.71 1.39
CA VAL A 112 -17.18 -1.14 2.36
C VAL A 112 -16.68 0.21 2.87
N MET A 113 -15.39 0.32 3.21
CA MET A 113 -14.81 1.56 3.72
C MET A 113 -14.82 2.68 2.69
N GLU A 114 -14.53 2.39 1.42
CA GLU A 114 -14.56 3.39 0.35
C GLU A 114 -15.97 3.90 0.07
N GLU A 115 -16.97 3.03 0.14
CA GLU A 115 -18.38 3.41 -0.03
C GLU A 115 -18.88 4.30 1.11
N GLU A 116 -18.43 4.05 2.35
CA GLU A 116 -18.91 4.78 3.51
C GLU A 116 -18.08 6.04 3.82
N LEU A 117 -16.77 6.05 3.50
CA LEU A 117 -15.83 7.11 3.91
C LEU A 117 -15.16 7.85 2.74
N GLY A 118 -15.31 7.36 1.51
CA GLY A 118 -14.57 7.85 0.36
C GLY A 118 -13.18 7.20 0.22
N PRO A 119 -12.32 7.74 -0.67
CA PRO A 119 -11.07 7.08 -1.03
C PRO A 119 -10.04 7.08 0.12
N PRO A 120 -9.31 5.96 0.34
CA PRO A 120 -8.16 5.95 1.25
C PRO A 120 -6.89 6.50 0.58
N ALA A 121 -5.93 6.88 1.42
CA ALA A 121 -4.52 6.79 1.04
C ALA A 121 -4.02 5.35 1.27
N LEU A 122 -3.11 4.87 0.42
CA LEU A 122 -2.60 3.51 0.39
C LEU A 122 -1.10 3.51 0.66
N TRP A 123 -0.61 2.49 1.35
CA TRP A 123 0.82 2.21 1.50
C TRP A 123 1.06 0.71 1.31
N GLY A 124 2.29 0.35 0.98
CA GLY A 124 2.76 -1.02 0.99
C GLY A 124 4.26 -1.13 1.18
N GLY A 125 4.79 -2.34 1.13
CA GLY A 125 6.18 -2.64 1.47
C GLY A 125 6.32 -3.75 2.50
N ASP A 126 7.38 -3.63 3.30
CA ASP A 126 7.86 -4.72 4.17
C ASP A 126 6.93 -5.05 5.35
N ALA A 127 5.96 -4.19 5.68
CA ALA A 127 4.98 -4.44 6.75
C ALA A 127 3.54 -4.58 6.23
N GLY A 128 3.42 -4.98 4.95
CA GLY A 128 2.15 -5.31 4.29
C GLY A 128 1.43 -4.08 3.71
N PRO A 129 0.37 -4.31 2.92
CA PRO A 129 -0.46 -3.23 2.43
C PRO A 129 -1.37 -2.69 3.54
N TRP A 130 -1.48 -1.37 3.62
CA TRP A 130 -2.43 -0.70 4.49
C TRP A 130 -3.10 0.52 3.85
N MET A 131 -4.26 0.84 4.39
CA MET A 131 -5.17 1.86 3.88
C MET A 131 -5.56 2.79 5.02
N MET A 132 -5.46 4.10 4.81
CA MET A 132 -5.80 5.10 5.81
C MET A 132 -6.85 6.07 5.29
N TRP A 133 -7.89 6.27 6.09
CA TRP A 133 -8.89 7.33 5.93
C TRP A 133 -8.64 8.41 6.98
N ARG A 134 -8.52 9.66 6.53
CA ARG A 134 -8.43 10.81 7.42
C ARG A 134 -9.81 11.41 7.62
N LEU A 135 -10.29 11.38 8.85
CA LEU A 135 -11.50 12.05 9.29
C LEU A 135 -11.11 13.32 10.07
N PRO A 136 -12.02 14.30 10.23
CA PRO A 136 -11.69 15.55 10.93
C PRO A 136 -11.09 15.37 12.34
N ASP A 137 -11.53 14.36 13.09
CA ASP A 137 -11.16 14.14 14.49
C ASP A 137 -10.55 12.73 14.76
N ALA A 138 -10.29 11.95 13.71
CA ALA A 138 -9.72 10.60 13.81
C ALA A 138 -9.05 10.16 12.50
N GLY A 139 -8.14 9.19 12.59
CA GLY A 139 -7.70 8.39 11.45
C GLY A 139 -8.23 6.98 11.57
N ILE A 140 -8.63 6.37 10.47
CA ILE A 140 -8.95 4.95 10.40
C ILE A 140 -7.90 4.26 9.56
N LEU A 141 -7.24 3.23 10.10
CA LEU A 141 -6.24 2.43 9.41
C LEU A 141 -6.76 0.99 9.28
N VAL A 142 -6.72 0.43 8.08
CA VAL A 142 -6.93 -1.00 7.84
C VAL A 142 -5.63 -1.57 7.27
N HIS A 143 -5.07 -2.59 7.91
CA HIS A 143 -3.83 -3.19 7.46
C HIS A 143 -3.84 -4.70 7.56
N SER A 144 -3.15 -5.33 6.61
CA SER A 144 -2.89 -6.76 6.62
C SER A 144 -1.51 -7.01 7.19
N HIS A 145 -1.43 -7.89 8.18
CA HIS A 145 -0.17 -8.36 8.74
C HIS A 145 0.37 -9.54 7.93
N ASP A 146 1.69 -9.71 7.94
CA ASP A 146 2.43 -10.83 7.32
C ASP A 146 1.95 -12.24 7.75
N LYS A 147 1.15 -12.31 8.81
CA LYS A 147 0.57 -13.54 9.37
C LYS A 147 -0.86 -13.83 8.90
N GLY A 148 -1.40 -13.06 7.96
CA GLY A 148 -2.78 -13.19 7.48
C GLY A 148 -3.83 -12.53 8.37
N GLU A 149 -3.43 -11.85 9.44
CA GLU A 149 -4.33 -11.06 10.28
C GLU A 149 -4.72 -9.76 9.55
N VAL A 150 -5.98 -9.33 9.68
CA VAL A 150 -6.43 -8.00 9.26
C VAL A 150 -6.85 -7.20 10.48
N SER A 151 -6.19 -6.07 10.67
CA SER A 151 -6.41 -5.16 11.78
C SER A 151 -7.11 -3.90 11.29
N PHE A 152 -8.14 -3.49 12.01
CA PHE A 152 -8.76 -2.17 11.90
C PHE A 152 -8.31 -1.33 13.09
N GLU A 153 -7.84 -0.12 12.85
CA GLU A 153 -7.33 0.76 13.90
C GLU A 153 -7.95 2.13 13.83
N LEU A 154 -8.35 2.65 15.00
CA LEU A 154 -8.62 4.06 15.18
C LEU A 154 -7.41 4.74 15.79
N LEU A 155 -7.02 5.83 15.13
CA LEU A 155 -5.87 6.65 15.44
C LEU A 155 -6.32 8.08 15.70
N PRO A 156 -5.56 8.87 16.47
CA PRO A 156 -5.78 10.31 16.58
C PRO A 156 -5.67 10.99 15.21
N ALA A 157 -6.42 12.08 14.98
CA ALA A 157 -6.34 12.84 13.72
C ALA A 157 -4.92 13.30 13.36
N ALA A 158 -4.11 13.62 14.37
CA ALA A 158 -2.73 14.04 14.21
C ALA A 158 -1.73 12.89 14.04
N ALA A 159 -2.20 11.63 13.98
CA ALA A 159 -1.31 10.50 13.76
C ALA A 159 -0.65 10.61 12.39
N ASP A 160 0.67 10.55 12.38
CA ASP A 160 1.44 10.50 11.14
C ASP A 160 1.14 9.18 10.42
N GLY A 161 0.57 9.27 9.21
CA GLY A 161 0.26 8.11 8.38
C GLY A 161 1.51 7.36 7.94
N ASP A 162 2.66 8.03 7.88
CA ASP A 162 3.95 7.41 7.56
C ASP A 162 4.58 6.72 8.78
N ALA A 163 4.03 6.92 9.99
CA ALA A 163 4.39 6.21 11.21
C ALA A 163 3.27 5.28 11.72
N ALA A 164 2.11 5.27 11.04
CA ALA A 164 0.94 4.49 11.41
C ALA A 164 1.08 3.05 10.90
N GLY A 165 1.14 2.10 11.84
CA GLY A 165 1.44 0.69 11.56
C GLY A 165 2.18 0.09 12.75
N SER A 166 2.30 -1.23 12.84
CA SER A 166 2.97 -1.87 13.98
C SER A 166 4.49 -1.65 13.95
N GLY A 167 4.96 -0.47 14.35
CA GLY A 167 6.38 -0.19 14.64
C GLY A 167 7.36 -0.24 13.46
N CYS A 168 6.89 -0.55 12.25
CA CYS A 168 7.68 -0.52 11.03
C CYS A 168 7.37 0.75 10.23
N SER A 169 8.44 1.34 9.71
CA SER A 169 8.54 2.63 9.02
C SER A 169 7.55 2.85 7.88
N ARG A 170 7.46 4.13 7.45
CA ARG A 170 7.01 4.61 6.13
C ARG A 170 7.11 3.49 5.09
N GLY A 171 5.97 3.06 4.56
CA GLY A 171 5.93 2.03 3.51
C GLY A 171 6.86 2.38 2.34
N ARG A 172 7.33 1.36 1.61
CA ARG A 172 8.25 1.53 0.46
C ARG A 172 7.62 2.34 -0.68
N TRP A 173 6.30 2.35 -0.73
CA TRP A 173 5.51 3.13 -1.66
C TRP A 173 4.24 3.61 -0.98
N ARG A 174 3.68 4.71 -1.51
CA ARG A 174 2.40 5.28 -1.12
C ARG A 174 1.57 5.59 -2.37
N ALA A 175 0.26 5.41 -2.34
CA ALA A 175 -0.65 5.90 -3.36
C ALA A 175 -1.73 6.79 -2.73
N ALA A 176 -1.95 7.98 -3.26
CA ALA A 176 -2.98 8.88 -2.76
C ALA A 176 -3.54 9.76 -3.88
N GLU A 177 -4.57 10.55 -3.58
CA GLU A 177 -4.97 11.63 -4.46
C GLU A 177 -3.85 12.68 -4.56
N PRO A 178 -3.75 13.42 -5.69
CA PRO A 178 -2.70 14.43 -5.87
C PRO A 178 -2.60 15.44 -4.72
N ALA A 179 -3.74 15.84 -4.16
CA ALA A 179 -3.81 16.82 -3.07
C ALA A 179 -3.23 16.30 -1.74
N ASP A 180 -3.19 14.98 -1.57
CA ASP A 180 -2.75 14.31 -0.34
C ASP A 180 -1.31 13.80 -0.42
N LEU A 181 -0.69 13.85 -1.60
CA LEU A 181 0.71 13.49 -1.76
C LEU A 181 1.62 14.58 -1.16
N PRO A 182 2.77 14.18 -0.58
CA PRO A 182 3.76 15.15 -0.17
C PRO A 182 4.17 15.99 -1.40
N PRO A 183 4.39 17.30 -1.23
CA PRO A 183 4.87 18.13 -2.32
C PRO A 183 6.13 17.51 -2.91
N ALA A 184 6.19 17.42 -4.24
CA ALA A 184 7.36 16.90 -4.92
C ALA A 184 8.61 17.60 -4.37
N PRO A 185 9.69 16.86 -4.07
CA PRO A 185 10.93 17.50 -3.67
C PRO A 185 11.28 18.53 -4.75
N SER A 186 11.51 19.77 -4.32
CA SER A 186 11.87 20.87 -5.22
C SER A 186 12.98 20.42 -6.16
N SER A 187 12.95 20.87 -7.42
CA SER A 187 13.87 20.49 -8.51
C SER A 187 15.37 20.76 -8.25
N GLY A 188 15.74 21.13 -7.02
CA GLY A 188 17.09 21.29 -6.52
C GLY A 188 17.35 20.65 -5.15
N SER A 189 16.44 19.83 -4.61
CA SER A 189 16.82 18.88 -3.56
C SER A 189 17.88 17.97 -4.16
N PRO A 190 19.04 17.79 -3.50
CA PRO A 190 20.11 17.01 -4.09
C PRO A 190 19.53 15.65 -4.44
N ASN A 191 19.56 15.30 -5.74
CA ASN A 191 19.64 13.89 -6.13
C ASN A 191 20.61 13.28 -5.12
N PRO A 192 20.27 12.17 -4.42
CA PRO A 192 21.24 11.53 -3.55
C PRO A 192 22.48 11.31 -4.43
N HIS A 193 23.51 12.11 -4.17
CA HIS A 193 24.65 12.27 -5.07
C HIS A 193 25.22 10.87 -5.31
N GLY A 194 25.20 10.40 -6.56
CA GLY A 194 25.80 9.11 -6.93
C GLY A 194 24.86 7.92 -7.17
N THR A 195 23.58 8.12 -7.49
CA THR A 195 22.74 6.99 -7.95
C THR A 195 23.18 6.55 -9.34
N GLY A 196 24.03 5.51 -9.41
CA GLY A 196 24.40 4.86 -10.67
C GLY A 196 23.30 3.92 -11.18
N TRP A 197 23.39 3.52 -12.45
CA TRP A 197 22.44 2.59 -13.08
C TRP A 197 22.21 1.30 -12.28
N GLU A 198 23.27 0.72 -11.70
CA GLU A 198 23.16 -0.48 -10.86
C GLU A 198 22.34 -0.23 -9.58
N GLN A 199 22.50 0.95 -8.96
CA GLN A 199 21.74 1.30 -7.76
C GLN A 199 20.27 1.57 -8.10
N LEU A 200 20.00 2.20 -9.24
CA LEU A 200 18.65 2.37 -9.76
C LEU A 200 17.99 1.03 -10.05
N GLU A 201 18.68 0.12 -10.75
CA GLU A 201 18.17 -1.22 -11.06
C GLU A 201 17.79 -1.98 -9.78
N ARG A 202 18.64 -1.94 -8.75
CA ARG A 202 18.36 -2.57 -7.46
C ARG A 202 17.13 -1.97 -6.78
N ARG A 203 17.04 -0.64 -6.71
CA ARG A 203 15.90 0.05 -6.10
C ARG A 203 14.60 -0.24 -6.87
N LEU A 204 14.65 -0.19 -8.20
CA LEU A 204 13.52 -0.52 -9.06
C LEU A 204 13.07 -1.97 -8.87
N SER A 205 14.00 -2.92 -8.76
CA SER A 205 13.69 -4.33 -8.47
C SER A 205 12.95 -4.48 -7.14
N GLU A 206 13.41 -3.81 -6.08
CA GLU A 206 12.74 -3.82 -4.78
C GLU A 206 11.35 -3.16 -4.83
N THR A 207 11.22 -2.04 -5.53
CA THR A 207 9.95 -1.35 -5.75
C THR A 207 8.95 -2.23 -6.49
N LEU A 208 9.34 -2.82 -7.62
CA LEU A 208 8.48 -3.70 -8.41
C LEU A 208 8.07 -4.95 -7.61
N ARG A 209 9.00 -5.52 -6.84
CA ARG A 209 8.70 -6.66 -5.96
C ARG A 209 7.63 -6.30 -4.92
N SER A 210 7.74 -5.12 -4.30
CA SER A 210 6.74 -4.65 -3.34
C SER A 210 5.39 -4.40 -4.00
N LEU A 211 5.38 -3.65 -5.11
CA LEU A 211 4.15 -3.36 -5.86
C LEU A 211 3.46 -4.65 -6.32
N ASP A 212 4.18 -5.63 -6.85
CA ASP A 212 3.60 -6.92 -7.27
C ASP A 212 3.08 -7.74 -6.09
N TYR A 213 3.72 -7.65 -4.93
CA TYR A 213 3.27 -8.35 -3.72
C TYR A 213 1.99 -7.75 -3.15
N ASP A 214 1.91 -6.41 -3.15
CA ASP A 214 0.85 -5.66 -2.49
C ASP A 214 -0.36 -5.42 -3.40
N THR A 215 -0.17 -5.27 -4.72
CA THR A 215 -1.27 -4.97 -5.67
C THR A 215 -2.45 -5.94 -5.58
N PRO A 216 -2.27 -7.26 -5.37
CA PRO A 216 -3.40 -8.15 -5.14
C PRO A 216 -4.33 -7.70 -4.01
N PHE A 217 -3.85 -7.06 -2.95
CA PHE A 217 -4.70 -6.60 -1.85
C PHE A 217 -5.55 -5.37 -2.21
N PHE A 218 -5.30 -4.80 -3.38
CA PHE A 218 -5.98 -3.65 -3.93
C PHE A 218 -6.86 -4.09 -5.13
N PRO A 219 -8.14 -3.67 -5.27
CA PRO A 219 -9.01 -3.81 -6.46
C PRO A 219 -8.47 -3.17 -7.76
N GLY A 220 -7.18 -3.27 -8.01
CA GLY A 220 -6.52 -2.44 -9.00
C GLY A 220 -5.28 -3.01 -9.67
N ARG A 221 -4.69 -2.14 -10.49
CA ARG A 221 -3.36 -2.33 -11.07
C ARG A 221 -2.51 -1.10 -10.81
N PHE A 222 -1.21 -1.28 -10.74
CA PHE A 222 -0.29 -0.15 -10.86
C PHE A 222 0.14 0.01 -12.31
N ILE A 223 0.49 1.23 -12.69
CA ILE A 223 1.19 1.58 -13.92
C ILE A 223 2.33 2.50 -13.51
N LEU A 224 3.54 2.19 -13.93
CA LEU A 224 4.74 2.97 -13.69
C LEU A 224 5.40 3.29 -15.03
N HIS A 225 5.59 4.58 -15.29
CA HIS A 225 6.35 5.11 -16.41
C HIS A 225 7.71 5.58 -15.90
N LEU A 226 8.78 5.26 -16.62
CA LEU A 226 10.14 5.72 -16.36
C LEU A 226 10.66 6.34 -17.64
N GLY A 227 11.20 7.55 -17.60
CA GLY A 227 11.67 8.20 -18.82
C GLY A 227 12.29 9.56 -18.63
N SER A 228 12.69 10.17 -19.75
CA SER A 228 13.26 11.50 -19.73
C SER A 228 12.23 12.55 -19.31
N ALA A 229 12.61 13.39 -18.35
CA ALA A 229 11.86 14.60 -18.00
C ALA A 229 11.89 15.64 -19.12
N ARG A 230 12.87 15.58 -20.03
CA ARG A 230 13.04 16.52 -21.14
C ARG A 230 12.35 16.07 -22.42
N ASP A 231 12.34 14.76 -22.70
CA ASP A 231 11.65 14.20 -23.86
C ASP A 231 10.60 13.16 -23.43
N PRO A 232 9.31 13.51 -23.45
CA PRO A 232 8.28 12.62 -22.97
C PRO A 232 8.06 11.38 -23.86
N ARG A 233 8.66 11.34 -25.06
CA ARG A 233 8.59 10.18 -25.96
C ARG A 233 9.62 9.11 -25.61
N HIS A 234 10.61 9.43 -24.79
CA HIS A 234 11.66 8.49 -24.36
C HIS A 234 11.30 7.93 -23.00
N PHE A 235 10.46 6.90 -23.00
CA PHE A 235 10.05 6.24 -21.78
C PHE A 235 9.86 4.74 -21.99
N VAL A 236 9.97 4.02 -20.89
CA VAL A 236 9.54 2.64 -20.73
C VAL A 236 8.41 2.63 -19.72
N GLN A 237 7.61 1.57 -19.74
CA GLN A 237 6.56 1.42 -18.76
C GLN A 237 6.44 0.00 -18.26
N CYS A 238 5.89 -0.15 -17.07
CA CYS A 238 5.51 -1.43 -16.52
C CYS A 238 4.23 -1.33 -15.71
N TRP A 239 3.46 -2.41 -15.68
CA TRP A 239 2.19 -2.45 -14.97
C TRP A 239 1.87 -3.87 -14.51
N SER A 240 0.99 -3.98 -13.53
CA SER A 240 0.41 -5.27 -13.15
C SER A 240 -0.85 -5.59 -13.95
N GLN A 241 -1.00 -6.85 -14.35
CA GLN A 241 -2.15 -7.38 -15.07
C GLN A 241 -2.34 -8.86 -14.73
N ASP A 242 -3.49 -9.24 -14.19
CA ASP A 242 -3.85 -10.65 -13.95
C ASP A 242 -2.74 -11.46 -13.22
N LEU A 243 -2.22 -10.91 -12.11
CA LEU A 243 -1.07 -11.46 -11.33
C LEU A 243 0.26 -11.53 -12.10
N SER A 244 0.33 -10.92 -13.26
CA SER A 244 1.54 -10.80 -14.07
C SER A 244 2.11 -9.39 -13.96
N LEU A 245 3.43 -9.29 -13.96
CA LEU A 245 4.13 -8.05 -14.22
C LEU A 245 4.37 -7.95 -15.73
N VAL A 246 4.03 -6.81 -16.32
CA VAL A 246 4.27 -6.55 -17.74
C VAL A 246 5.24 -5.38 -17.85
N VAL A 247 6.26 -5.53 -18.68
CA VAL A 247 7.17 -4.44 -19.06
C VAL A 247 7.02 -4.17 -20.55
N GLU A 248 7.20 -2.91 -20.94
CA GLU A 248 7.02 -2.45 -22.30
C GLU A 248 8.03 -1.36 -22.66
N ALA A 249 8.65 -1.51 -23.83
CA ALA A 249 9.62 -0.56 -24.37
C ALA A 249 8.91 0.49 -25.26
N THR A 250 8.05 1.30 -24.64
CA THR A 250 7.14 2.23 -25.33
C THR A 250 7.86 3.28 -26.17
N GLY A 251 9.10 3.64 -25.83
CA GLY A 251 9.92 4.57 -26.62
C GLY A 251 10.08 4.16 -28.09
N HIS A 252 10.07 2.86 -28.39
CA HIS A 252 10.13 2.37 -29.77
C HIS A 252 8.85 2.60 -30.59
N LEU A 253 7.70 2.91 -29.96
CA LEU A 253 6.52 3.38 -30.72
C LEU A 253 6.80 4.71 -31.42
N HIS A 254 7.60 5.57 -30.79
CA HIS A 254 7.91 6.90 -31.30
C HIS A 254 9.15 6.90 -32.20
N ARG A 255 10.00 5.88 -32.10
CA ARG A 255 11.16 5.65 -32.95
C ARG A 255 11.31 4.16 -33.30
N PRO A 256 10.47 3.61 -34.19
CA PRO A 256 10.53 2.19 -34.54
C PRO A 256 11.91 1.74 -35.03
N ASP A 257 12.61 2.63 -35.76
CA ASP A 257 13.94 2.37 -36.33
C ASP A 257 15.06 2.27 -35.27
N SER A 258 14.80 2.70 -34.02
CA SER A 258 15.75 2.57 -32.90
C SER A 258 15.74 1.19 -32.25
N ALA A 259 14.73 0.37 -32.53
CA ALA A 259 14.69 -1.00 -32.04
C ALA A 259 15.57 -1.89 -32.92
N ASP A 260 16.45 -2.67 -32.31
CA ASP A 260 17.11 -3.81 -32.96
C ASP A 260 16.31 -5.09 -32.65
N PRO A 261 15.52 -5.63 -33.59
CA PRO A 261 14.65 -6.77 -33.31
C PRO A 261 15.40 -8.03 -32.88
N ALA A 262 16.61 -8.25 -33.38
CA ALA A 262 17.41 -9.43 -33.02
C ALA A 262 17.88 -9.33 -31.57
N ARG A 263 18.41 -8.16 -31.20
CA ARG A 263 18.75 -7.84 -29.80
C ARG A 263 17.52 -7.99 -28.90
N MET A 264 16.41 -7.35 -29.25
CA MET A 264 15.19 -7.37 -28.44
C MET A 264 14.74 -8.82 -28.16
N ALA A 265 14.72 -9.68 -29.19
CA ALA A 265 14.38 -11.09 -29.03
C ALA A 265 15.38 -11.86 -28.15
N GLU A 266 16.69 -11.58 -28.25
CA GLU A 266 17.73 -12.19 -27.41
C GLU A 266 17.54 -11.86 -25.92
N TYR A 267 17.18 -10.60 -25.60
CA TYR A 267 16.83 -10.18 -24.24
C TYR A 267 15.42 -10.67 -23.81
N GLY A 268 14.73 -11.42 -24.67
CA GLY A 268 13.44 -12.06 -24.42
C GLY A 268 12.26 -11.11 -24.45
N TRP A 269 12.37 -9.98 -25.15
CA TRP A 269 11.22 -9.17 -25.53
C TRP A 269 10.40 -9.87 -26.61
N GLU A 270 9.08 -9.70 -26.54
CA GLU A 270 8.13 -10.21 -27.51
C GLU A 270 7.50 -9.04 -28.26
N PHE A 271 7.55 -9.07 -29.59
CA PHE A 271 6.86 -8.07 -30.41
C PHE A 271 5.42 -8.52 -30.66
N SER A 272 4.44 -7.73 -30.21
CA SER A 272 3.02 -8.00 -30.40
C SER A 272 2.26 -6.70 -30.52
N ARG A 273 1.26 -6.63 -31.41
CA ARG A 273 0.41 -5.43 -31.60
C ARG A 273 1.22 -4.13 -31.78
N SER A 274 2.30 -4.22 -32.55
CA SER A 274 3.23 -3.11 -32.85
C SER A 274 4.05 -2.62 -31.64
N ILE A 275 4.16 -3.40 -30.58
CA ILE A 275 4.92 -3.03 -29.39
C ILE A 275 5.78 -4.16 -28.85
N TRP A 276 6.95 -3.79 -28.32
CA TRP A 276 7.85 -4.70 -27.62
C TRP A 276 7.47 -4.77 -26.15
N GLN A 277 7.10 -5.97 -25.70
CA GLN A 277 6.67 -6.20 -24.33
C GLN A 277 7.23 -7.51 -23.79
N ARG A 278 7.25 -7.67 -22.48
CA ARG A 278 7.47 -8.97 -21.85
C ARG A 278 6.52 -9.14 -20.68
N ARG A 279 5.95 -10.34 -20.56
CA ARG A 279 5.06 -10.72 -19.46
C ARG A 279 5.75 -11.69 -18.52
N PHE A 280 5.60 -11.43 -17.22
CA PHE A 280 6.11 -12.24 -16.13
C PHE A 280 4.92 -12.77 -15.32
N PRO A 281 4.35 -13.93 -15.66
CA PRO A 281 3.20 -14.48 -14.94
C PRO A 281 3.58 -14.90 -13.51
N LYS A 282 2.64 -14.74 -12.57
CA LYS A 282 2.86 -15.04 -11.15
C LYS A 282 4.06 -14.28 -10.58
N ALA A 283 4.20 -13.00 -10.95
CA ALA A 283 5.35 -12.17 -10.55
C ALA A 283 5.49 -12.06 -9.03
N ARG A 284 4.36 -11.98 -8.33
CA ARG A 284 4.27 -12.04 -6.87
C ARG A 284 5.06 -13.21 -6.26
N ASP A 285 4.90 -14.41 -6.82
CA ASP A 285 5.45 -15.65 -6.24
C ASP A 285 6.93 -15.86 -6.60
N LYS A 286 7.46 -15.03 -7.51
CA LYS A 286 8.78 -15.20 -8.11
C LYS A 286 9.56 -13.88 -8.06
N PRO A 287 10.25 -13.58 -6.95
CA PRO A 287 11.02 -12.33 -6.81
C PRO A 287 12.02 -12.07 -7.95
N ALA A 288 12.54 -13.13 -8.59
CA ALA A 288 13.42 -13.03 -9.75
C ALA A 288 12.76 -12.34 -10.98
N HIS A 289 11.43 -12.38 -11.09
CA HIS A 289 10.70 -11.68 -12.14
C HIS A 289 10.83 -10.16 -12.01
N ALA A 290 10.66 -9.61 -10.80
CA ALA A 290 10.85 -8.19 -10.53
C ALA A 290 12.29 -7.73 -10.85
N ALA A 291 13.29 -8.53 -10.48
CA ALA A 291 14.69 -8.24 -10.81
C ALA A 291 14.96 -8.26 -12.32
N THR A 292 14.42 -9.25 -13.04
CA THR A 292 14.57 -9.33 -14.50
C THR A 292 13.88 -8.18 -15.20
N ALA A 293 12.66 -7.83 -14.77
CA ALA A 293 11.91 -6.69 -15.28
C ALA A 293 12.66 -5.37 -15.05
N ALA A 294 13.18 -5.13 -13.84
CA ALA A 294 13.95 -3.94 -13.52
C ALA A 294 15.19 -3.78 -14.42
N ARG A 295 15.95 -4.86 -14.62
CA ARG A 295 17.09 -4.87 -15.53
C ARG A 295 16.69 -4.53 -16.96
N MET A 296 15.63 -5.16 -17.48
CA MET A 296 15.14 -4.87 -18.83
C MET A 296 14.71 -3.42 -19.00
N LEU A 297 14.00 -2.85 -18.01
CA LEU A 297 13.61 -1.43 -18.02
C LEU A 297 14.83 -0.50 -18.02
N VAL A 298 15.83 -0.77 -17.19
CA VAL A 298 17.08 0.01 -17.12
C VAL A 298 17.90 -0.10 -18.41
N GLU A 299 18.02 -1.30 -18.97
CA GLU A 299 18.71 -1.52 -20.25
C GLU A 299 18.03 -0.72 -21.37
N GLU A 300 16.70 -0.75 -21.47
CA GLU A 300 15.99 0.01 -22.50
C GLU A 300 16.02 1.53 -22.26
N LEU A 301 15.99 2.02 -21.01
CA LEU A 301 16.23 3.43 -20.73
C LEU A 301 17.59 3.91 -21.25
N ARG A 302 18.63 3.07 -21.11
CA ARG A 302 19.97 3.37 -21.64
C ARG A 302 20.00 3.37 -23.16
N GLN A 303 19.26 2.47 -23.81
CA GLN A 303 19.16 2.41 -25.28
C GLN A 303 18.38 3.59 -25.87
N LEU A 304 17.42 4.13 -25.11
CA LEU A 304 16.69 5.35 -25.47
C LEU A 304 17.49 6.64 -25.17
N ASP A 305 18.78 6.53 -24.82
CA ASP A 305 19.65 7.63 -24.45
C ASP A 305 19.07 8.54 -23.33
N VAL A 306 18.34 7.95 -22.37
CA VAL A 306 17.85 8.69 -21.21
C VAL A 306 19.00 8.86 -20.22
N ASP A 307 19.42 10.11 -20.02
CA ASP A 307 20.41 10.44 -18.98
C ASP A 307 19.80 10.22 -17.58
N LEU A 308 20.57 9.62 -16.67
CA LEU A 308 20.21 9.49 -15.25
C LEU A 308 19.87 10.84 -14.61
N ALA A 309 20.56 11.92 -15.01
CA ALA A 309 20.30 13.25 -14.50
C ALA A 309 18.92 13.80 -14.91
N ASP A 310 18.37 13.31 -16.02
CA ASP A 310 17.08 13.71 -16.58
C ASP A 310 16.01 12.63 -16.37
N LEU A 311 16.34 11.52 -15.70
CA LEU A 311 15.41 10.43 -15.46
C LEU A 311 14.35 10.85 -14.44
N SER A 312 13.10 10.57 -14.75
CA SER A 312 11.96 10.78 -13.87
C SER A 312 11.00 9.60 -13.94
N TYR A 313 10.12 9.50 -12.94
CA TYR A 313 9.04 8.51 -12.94
C TYR A 313 7.68 9.17 -12.80
N ASP A 314 6.68 8.56 -13.41
CA ASP A 314 5.27 8.84 -13.16
C ASP A 314 4.57 7.52 -12.86
N GLY A 315 3.79 7.46 -11.79
CA GLY A 315 3.17 6.22 -11.35
C GLY A 315 1.73 6.45 -10.93
N THR A 316 0.87 5.51 -11.31
CA THR A 316 -0.53 5.49 -10.89
C THR A 316 -0.92 4.12 -10.35
N MET A 317 -1.82 4.10 -9.38
CA MET A 317 -2.56 2.92 -8.95
C MET A 317 -4.02 3.14 -9.29
N ILE A 318 -4.63 2.24 -10.04
CA ILE A 318 -6.02 2.37 -10.51
C ILE A 318 -6.86 1.34 -9.78
N GLY A 319 -7.86 1.77 -9.01
CA GLY A 319 -8.84 0.90 -8.35
C GLY A 319 -10.27 1.40 -8.57
N ARG A 320 -11.21 0.52 -8.91
CA ARG A 320 -12.63 0.86 -9.17
C ARG A 320 -12.86 2.04 -10.14
N GLY A 321 -11.97 2.24 -11.12
CA GLY A 321 -12.06 3.35 -12.07
C GLY A 321 -11.56 4.70 -11.54
N ARG A 322 -11.01 4.73 -10.31
CA ARG A 322 -10.31 5.87 -9.73
C ARG A 322 -8.80 5.68 -9.87
N GLY A 323 -8.09 6.74 -10.21
CA GLY A 323 -6.63 6.78 -10.27
C GLY A 323 -6.05 7.48 -9.03
N PHE A 324 -5.08 6.84 -8.40
CA PHE A 324 -4.23 7.37 -7.35
C PHE A 324 -2.83 7.58 -7.92
N HIS A 325 -2.11 8.60 -7.48
CA HIS A 325 -0.71 8.81 -7.86
C HIS A 325 0.21 8.07 -6.90
N LEU A 326 1.25 7.42 -7.44
CA LEU A 326 2.26 6.70 -6.67
C LEU A 326 3.41 7.62 -6.27
N ASP A 327 3.70 7.66 -4.98
CA ASP A 327 4.95 8.15 -4.41
C ASP A 327 5.87 6.96 -4.13
N LEU A 328 7.09 7.03 -4.66
CA LEU A 328 8.11 5.97 -4.62
C LEU A 328 9.40 6.52 -4.01
N PRO A 329 9.41 6.85 -2.70
CA PRO A 329 10.52 7.54 -2.05
C PRO A 329 11.84 6.76 -2.16
N ASP A 330 11.78 5.43 -2.16
CA ASP A 330 12.95 4.56 -2.22
C ASP A 330 13.59 4.46 -3.61
N LEU A 331 12.88 4.91 -4.67
CA LEU A 331 13.38 4.82 -6.04
C LEU A 331 14.56 5.79 -6.28
N GLY A 332 14.57 6.91 -5.57
CA GLY A 332 15.68 7.88 -5.59
C GLY A 332 15.83 8.65 -6.90
N ILE A 333 14.76 8.75 -7.70
CA ILE A 333 14.64 9.61 -8.88
C ILE A 333 13.39 10.50 -8.75
N PRO A 334 13.37 11.69 -9.37
CA PRO A 334 12.26 12.63 -9.19
C PRO A 334 10.95 12.13 -9.81
N HIS A 335 9.84 12.49 -9.18
CA HIS A 335 8.51 12.31 -9.75
C HIS A 335 8.27 13.37 -10.85
N GLY A 336 8.09 12.91 -12.09
CA GLY A 336 7.78 13.74 -13.24
C GLY A 336 6.27 13.89 -13.38
N HIS A 337 5.71 15.04 -13.02
CA HIS A 337 4.29 15.30 -13.27
C HIS A 337 4.00 15.28 -14.77
N ARG A 338 3.26 14.27 -15.24
CA ARG A 338 2.51 14.35 -16.48
C ARG A 338 1.04 14.55 -16.15
N PRO A 339 0.38 15.62 -16.64
CA PRO A 339 -1.05 15.57 -16.77
C PRO A 339 -1.38 14.44 -17.76
N VAL A 340 -2.24 13.52 -17.34
CA VAL A 340 -2.86 12.55 -18.24
C VAL A 340 -3.61 13.35 -19.30
N ILE A 341 -3.24 13.20 -20.58
CA ILE A 341 -4.00 13.74 -21.72
C ILE A 341 -5.09 12.74 -22.08
#